data_AF-A0A3D0MA42-F1
#
_entry.id   AF-A0A3D0MA42-F1
#
_cell.length_a   1.000
_cell.length_b   1.000
_cell.length_c   1.000
_cell.angle_alpha   90.00
_cell.angle_beta   90.00
_cell.angle_gamma   90.00
#
_symmetry.space_group_name_H-M   'P 1'
#
loop_
_entity.id
_entity.type
_entity.pdbx_description
1 polymer ?
#
loop_
_entity_poly.entity_id
_entity_poly.type
_entity_poly.pdbx_seq_one_letter_code
_entity_poly.pdbx_strand_id
1 'polypeptide(L)'
;MQIKRVAAIPLIVQDPYTSVWCGSDHLYDSDTMHWSGLRQKIEVFLALDDKKYRLIGKGGPTAFLPQKEIDVTATKTTAVFENDKVRLELSFTTPFLLDDLYVTSRPCTYIDACLTSKTSDQAGAAGSASLEVVIYSDLVSRDENAALIFPEGSTGSGRFISMGRAEQHPLGNSGDNITIDWGYAYLASEEEGVVYSHDRVNGSITATIPLLCSEGEQTKAHLLFGFDDLVSVNYFGQWLRGYWTKKWPTILEAIDAAIQDREKTEDRACELDREIEEKALAAGGEEYVFLCDLSYRHTIAAHKLTADLDGTILFLSKEDDSNGCIGTVDVSYPSVPLFLWKNAELVKGMLRPVFRFAKSDAWTFDF
;
A
#
# COMPACT_ATOMS: atom_id res chain seq x y z
N MET A 1 10.17 7.51 -14.91
CA MET A 1 9.62 8.34 -16.02
C MET A 1 8.68 9.44 -15.48
N GLN A 2 8.84 10.72 -15.85
CA GLN A 2 7.91 11.77 -15.38
C GLN A 2 6.50 11.58 -15.97
N ILE A 3 5.52 11.34 -15.10
CA ILE A 3 4.12 11.10 -15.48
C ILE A 3 3.37 12.44 -15.56
N LYS A 4 2.70 12.68 -16.68
CA LYS A 4 1.82 13.86 -16.85
C LYS A 4 0.39 13.61 -16.43
N ARG A 5 -0.10 12.37 -16.59
CA ARG A 5 -1.47 11.96 -16.24
C ARG A 5 -1.58 10.44 -16.21
N VAL A 6 -2.23 9.91 -15.17
CA VAL A 6 -2.64 8.52 -15.04
C VAL A 6 -4.04 8.46 -14.42
N ALA A 7 -4.77 7.36 -14.65
CA ALA A 7 -6.12 7.20 -14.10
C ALA A 7 -6.11 7.05 -12.57
N ALA A 8 -5.14 6.30 -12.04
CA ALA A 8 -4.98 6.03 -10.62
C ALA A 8 -3.49 5.80 -10.30
N ILE A 9 -2.96 6.59 -9.36
CA ILE A 9 -1.59 6.48 -8.86
C ILE A 9 -1.61 5.51 -7.67
N PRO A 10 -0.87 4.39 -7.71
CA PRO A 10 -0.79 3.47 -6.58
C PRO A 10 0.01 4.11 -5.44
N LEU A 11 -0.57 4.18 -4.25
CA LEU A 11 0.11 4.65 -3.04
C LEU A 11 0.37 3.49 -2.09
N ILE A 12 -0.69 2.91 -1.53
CA ILE A 12 -0.60 1.73 -0.67
C ILE A 12 -1.33 0.59 -1.37
N VAL A 13 -0.61 -0.34 -1.99
CA VAL A 13 -1.24 -1.44 -2.72
C VAL A 13 -0.87 -2.77 -2.06
N GLN A 14 -1.85 -3.64 -1.89
CA GLN A 14 -1.67 -4.92 -1.19
C GLN A 14 -2.51 -6.01 -1.85
N ASP A 15 -3.82 -5.83 -1.87
CA ASP A 15 -4.79 -6.79 -2.38
C ASP A 15 -6.11 -6.11 -2.76
N PRO A 16 -7.13 -6.84 -3.25
CA PRO A 16 -8.34 -6.25 -3.78
C PRO A 16 -9.23 -5.51 -2.80
N TYR A 17 -8.98 -5.63 -1.48
CA TYR A 17 -9.83 -5.07 -0.44
C TYR A 17 -9.20 -3.87 0.27
N THR A 18 -7.87 -3.85 0.40
CA THR A 18 -7.10 -2.93 1.28
C THR A 18 -6.29 -1.87 0.54
N SER A 19 -6.29 -1.90 -0.80
CA SER A 19 -5.44 -1.03 -1.61
C SER A 19 -5.99 0.40 -1.78
N VAL A 20 -5.09 1.38 -1.75
CA VAL A 20 -5.33 2.83 -1.78
C VAL A 20 -4.58 3.49 -2.95
N TRP A 21 -5.33 4.24 -3.76
CA TRP A 21 -4.85 5.00 -4.90
C TRP A 21 -5.18 6.49 -4.79
N CYS A 22 -4.47 7.31 -5.56
CA CYS A 22 -4.84 8.70 -5.83
C CYS A 22 -5.40 8.83 -7.25
N GLY A 23 -6.61 9.37 -7.37
CA GLY A 23 -7.31 9.57 -8.65
C GLY A 23 -7.14 10.95 -9.28
N SER A 24 -6.12 11.71 -8.88
CA SER A 24 -5.88 13.07 -9.36
C SER A 24 -4.41 13.30 -9.76
N ASP A 25 -4.16 14.31 -10.59
CA ASP A 25 -2.82 14.59 -11.14
C ASP A 25 -1.85 15.09 -10.06
N HIS A 26 -2.33 15.89 -9.10
CA HIS A 26 -1.59 16.21 -7.89
C HIS A 26 -2.14 15.41 -6.70
N LEU A 27 -1.26 14.87 -5.87
CA LEU A 27 -1.68 14.00 -4.75
C LEU A 27 -2.56 14.71 -3.71
N TYR A 28 -2.57 16.04 -3.70
CA TYR A 28 -3.37 16.88 -2.80
C TYR A 28 -4.67 17.44 -3.43
N ASP A 29 -5.03 17.00 -4.65
CA ASP A 29 -6.21 17.49 -5.38
C ASP A 29 -7.47 16.66 -5.15
N SER A 30 -7.37 15.48 -4.52
CA SER A 30 -8.49 14.62 -4.13
C SER A 30 -8.20 13.86 -2.83
N ASP A 31 -9.24 13.34 -2.19
CA ASP A 31 -9.03 12.27 -1.22
C ASP A 31 -8.52 11.02 -1.96
N THR A 32 -7.76 10.20 -1.24
CA THR A 32 -7.37 8.87 -1.70
C THR A 32 -8.56 7.92 -1.66
N MET A 33 -8.53 6.92 -2.53
CA MET A 33 -9.66 6.05 -2.79
C MET A 33 -9.21 4.62 -3.07
N HIS A 34 -10.11 3.69 -2.82
CA HIS A 34 -10.08 2.37 -3.39
C HIS A 34 -10.34 2.45 -4.91
N TRP A 35 -9.92 1.45 -5.67
CA TRP A 35 -10.17 1.39 -7.12
C TRP A 35 -11.67 1.45 -7.49
N SER A 36 -12.55 0.93 -6.63
CA SER A 36 -14.01 1.05 -6.77
C SER A 36 -14.54 2.49 -6.60
N GLY A 37 -13.68 3.48 -6.37
CA GLY A 37 -14.05 4.88 -6.16
C GLY A 37 -14.49 5.22 -4.72
N LEU A 38 -14.61 4.22 -3.85
CA LEU A 38 -14.90 4.45 -2.44
C LEU A 38 -13.71 5.12 -1.75
N ARG A 39 -14.00 6.12 -0.92
CA ARG A 39 -12.97 6.81 -0.15
C ARG A 39 -12.22 5.82 0.75
N GLN A 40 -10.89 5.93 0.75
CA GLN A 40 -9.97 5.27 1.69
C GLN A 40 -8.92 6.32 2.06
N LYS A 41 -9.28 7.17 3.02
CA LYS A 41 -8.64 8.46 3.21
C LYS A 41 -7.28 8.33 3.92
N ILE A 42 -6.26 8.88 3.27
CA ILE A 42 -4.91 9.09 3.80
C ILE A 42 -4.56 10.55 3.57
N GLU A 43 -3.94 11.16 4.57
CA GLU A 43 -3.38 12.50 4.43
C GLU A 43 -1.91 12.49 4.83
N VAL A 44 -1.12 13.28 4.10
CA VAL A 44 0.29 13.49 4.41
C VAL A 44 0.58 14.99 4.42
N PHE A 45 1.26 15.43 5.46
CA PHE A 45 1.63 16.82 5.66
C PHE A 45 3.13 16.96 5.94
N LEU A 46 3.68 18.09 5.52
CA LEU A 46 4.99 18.56 5.95
C LEU A 46 4.81 19.78 6.85
N ALA A 47 5.16 19.66 8.12
CA ALA A 47 5.33 20.83 8.97
C ALA A 47 6.75 21.38 8.78
N LEU A 48 6.87 22.68 8.51
CA LEU A 48 8.12 23.43 8.44
C LEU A 48 7.95 24.69 9.28
N ASP A 49 8.71 24.80 10.36
CA ASP A 49 8.56 25.88 11.34
C ASP A 49 7.10 25.96 11.83
N ASP A 50 6.48 27.14 11.73
CA ASP A 50 5.08 27.40 12.09
C ASP A 50 4.08 27.12 10.95
N LYS A 51 4.53 26.56 9.83
CA LYS A 51 3.69 26.31 8.64
C LYS A 51 3.52 24.83 8.37
N LYS A 52 2.28 24.42 8.12
CA LYS A 52 1.93 23.06 7.70
C LYS A 52 1.49 23.07 6.24
N TYR A 53 2.12 22.22 5.43
CA TYR A 53 1.86 22.08 4.01
C TYR A 53 1.22 20.73 3.72
N ARG A 54 0.14 20.73 2.95
CA ARG A 54 -0.49 19.53 2.41
C ARG A 54 0.32 18.93 1.27
N LEU A 55 0.51 17.61 1.34
CA LEU A 55 1.19 16.80 0.31
C LEU A 55 0.22 15.81 -0.34
N ILE A 56 -0.62 15.14 0.45
CA ILE A 56 -1.60 14.14 -0.01
C ILE A 56 -2.95 14.39 0.66
N GLY A 57 -4.04 14.19 -0.09
CA GLY A 57 -5.42 14.30 0.39
C GLY A 57 -6.00 15.71 0.26
N LYS A 58 -7.31 15.87 0.50
CA LYS A 58 -8.01 17.16 0.39
C LYS A 58 -8.21 17.91 1.70
N GLY A 59 -8.06 17.27 2.87
CA GLY A 59 -8.26 17.93 4.16
C GLY A 59 -7.01 18.64 4.69
N GLY A 60 -7.07 19.02 5.96
CA GLY A 60 -5.97 19.73 6.64
C GLY A 60 -5.84 21.22 6.23
N PRO A 61 -4.61 21.79 6.25
CA PRO A 61 -4.37 23.19 5.97
C PRO A 61 -4.67 23.55 4.50
N THR A 62 -4.99 24.82 4.26
CA THR A 62 -5.17 25.36 2.90
C THR A 62 -3.85 25.53 2.14
N ALA A 63 -2.72 25.61 2.85
CA ALA A 63 -1.40 25.66 2.26
C ALA A 63 -0.98 24.26 1.77
N PHE A 64 -0.51 24.18 0.53
CA PHE A 64 0.09 22.97 -0.04
C PHE A 64 1.52 23.24 -0.48
N LEU A 65 2.37 22.21 -0.49
CA LEU A 65 3.70 22.30 -1.09
C LEU A 65 3.57 21.92 -2.57
N PRO A 66 3.99 22.75 -3.54
CA PRO A 66 3.78 22.44 -4.95
C PRO A 66 4.41 21.11 -5.36
N GLN A 67 3.62 20.20 -5.92
CA GLN A 67 4.13 18.98 -6.57
C GLN A 67 4.79 19.37 -7.90
N LYS A 68 6.05 18.99 -8.08
CA LYS A 68 6.83 19.25 -9.29
C LYS A 68 6.86 18.06 -10.22
N GLU A 69 6.99 16.88 -9.64
CA GLU A 69 7.19 15.64 -10.38
C GLU A 69 6.45 14.49 -9.71
N ILE A 70 6.03 13.54 -10.53
CA ILE A 70 5.59 12.24 -10.07
C ILE A 70 6.17 11.18 -11.02
N ASP A 71 6.74 10.14 -10.41
CA ASP A 71 7.28 8.97 -11.09
C ASP A 71 6.65 7.71 -10.52
N VAL A 72 6.35 6.75 -11.39
CA VAL A 72 5.86 5.42 -11.02
C VAL A 72 6.69 4.40 -11.76
N THR A 73 7.41 3.58 -10.99
CA THR A 73 8.00 2.33 -11.43
C THR A 73 7.08 1.16 -11.06
N ALA A 74 7.43 -0.03 -11.53
CA ALA A 74 6.72 -1.27 -11.19
C ALA A 74 6.47 -1.41 -9.68
N THR A 75 7.44 -1.07 -8.82
CA THR A 75 7.35 -1.27 -7.36
C THR A 75 7.22 0.01 -6.52
N LYS A 76 7.52 1.19 -7.07
CA LYS A 76 7.60 2.45 -6.32
C LYS A 76 6.83 3.58 -7.00
N THR A 77 6.20 4.43 -6.18
CA THR A 77 5.69 5.74 -6.59
C THR A 77 6.50 6.80 -5.87
N THR A 78 7.04 7.79 -6.59
CA THR A 78 7.80 8.89 -6.00
C THR A 78 7.22 10.23 -6.44
N ALA A 79 6.84 11.07 -5.49
CA ALA A 79 6.42 12.44 -5.73
C ALA A 79 7.45 13.43 -5.20
N VAL A 80 7.76 14.45 -6.00
CA VAL A 80 8.68 15.53 -5.62
C VAL A 80 7.87 16.78 -5.35
N PHE A 81 8.03 17.34 -4.15
CA PHE A 81 7.40 18.58 -3.73
C PHE A 81 8.47 19.64 -3.46
N GLU A 82 8.24 20.87 -3.92
CA GLU A 82 9.30 21.86 -3.91
C GLU A 82 8.79 23.30 -3.82
N ASN A 83 9.43 24.08 -2.95
CA ASN A 83 9.32 25.54 -2.91
C ASN A 83 10.72 26.17 -2.82
N ASP A 84 10.77 27.46 -2.45
CA ASP A 84 12.02 28.22 -2.34
C ASP A 84 12.89 27.78 -1.15
N LYS A 85 12.31 27.13 -0.14
CA LYS A 85 13.01 26.71 1.10
C LYS A 85 13.49 25.26 1.06
N VAL A 86 12.68 24.35 0.49
CA VAL A 86 12.93 22.91 0.58
C VAL A 86 12.56 22.18 -0.71
N ARG A 87 13.19 21.02 -0.89
CA ARG A 87 12.77 19.96 -1.81
C ARG A 87 12.51 18.69 -1.01
N LEU A 88 11.32 18.11 -1.13
CA LEU A 88 10.92 16.87 -0.48
C LEU A 88 10.63 15.81 -1.53
N GLU A 89 11.30 14.68 -1.44
CA GLU A 89 10.91 13.45 -2.15
C GLU A 89 10.11 12.57 -1.19
N LEU A 90 8.90 12.17 -1.60
CA LEU A 90 8.05 11.26 -0.84
C LEU A 90 7.79 10.02 -1.71
N SER A 91 8.20 8.85 -1.25
CA SER A 91 8.02 7.60 -1.99
C SER A 91 7.21 6.57 -1.24
N PHE A 92 6.40 5.82 -2.00
CA PHE A 92 5.64 4.67 -1.55
C PHE A 92 6.14 3.43 -2.28
N THR A 93 6.71 2.47 -1.54
CA THR A 93 7.25 1.23 -2.11
C THR A 93 6.41 0.04 -1.67
N THR A 94 5.82 -0.65 -2.66
CA THR A 94 5.22 -1.98 -2.47
C THR A 94 6.00 -2.96 -3.34
N PRO A 95 6.91 -3.76 -2.76
CA PRO A 95 7.90 -4.50 -3.54
C PRO A 95 7.33 -5.54 -4.49
N PHE A 96 6.26 -6.25 -4.09
CA PHE A 96 5.64 -7.34 -4.86
C PHE A 96 6.65 -8.21 -5.63
N LEU A 97 7.68 -8.70 -4.92
CA LEU A 97 8.75 -9.51 -5.49
C LEU A 97 8.25 -10.93 -5.76
N LEU A 98 7.77 -11.20 -6.99
CA LEU A 98 7.05 -12.44 -7.34
C LEU A 98 7.88 -13.74 -7.26
N ASP A 99 9.21 -13.62 -7.11
CA ASP A 99 10.14 -14.71 -6.80
C ASP A 99 10.18 -15.05 -5.29
N ASP A 100 9.67 -14.16 -4.43
CA ASP A 100 9.55 -14.31 -2.98
C ASP A 100 8.09 -14.05 -2.53
N LEU A 101 7.31 -15.14 -2.46
CA LEU A 101 5.89 -15.08 -2.12
C LEU A 101 5.63 -14.60 -0.70
N TYR A 102 6.61 -14.69 0.21
CA TYR A 102 6.46 -14.13 1.56
C TYR A 102 6.52 -12.60 1.52
N VAL A 103 7.47 -12.02 0.79
CA VAL A 103 7.53 -10.57 0.59
C VAL A 103 6.34 -10.08 -0.24
N THR A 104 5.94 -10.82 -1.29
CA THR A 104 4.76 -10.47 -2.10
C THR A 104 3.47 -10.42 -1.28
N SER A 105 3.26 -11.38 -0.37
CA SER A 105 2.06 -11.41 0.47
C SER A 105 2.18 -10.60 1.76
N ARG A 106 3.37 -10.12 2.12
CA ARG A 106 3.58 -9.31 3.33
C ARG A 106 2.81 -8.00 3.18
N PRO A 107 1.83 -7.71 4.03
CA PRO A 107 0.94 -6.56 3.87
C PRO A 107 1.61 -5.30 4.41
N CYS A 108 2.73 -4.91 3.81
CA CYS A 108 3.53 -3.76 4.21
C CYS A 108 3.86 -2.88 3.01
N THR A 109 3.74 -1.57 3.18
CA THR A 109 4.18 -0.55 2.22
C THR A 109 5.11 0.42 2.92
N TYR A 110 6.28 0.66 2.32
CA TYR A 110 7.27 1.61 2.84
C TYR A 110 6.89 3.01 2.39
N ILE A 111 6.94 3.96 3.32
CA ILE A 111 6.70 5.38 3.10
C ILE A 111 7.98 6.10 3.50
N ASP A 112 8.77 6.48 2.52
CA ASP A 112 10.05 7.15 2.73
C ASP A 112 9.95 8.62 2.36
N ALA A 113 10.50 9.47 3.21
CA ALA A 113 10.64 10.89 2.93
C ALA A 113 12.12 11.27 2.92
N CYS A 114 12.49 12.12 1.98
CA CYS A 114 13.81 12.70 1.86
C CYS A 114 13.68 14.21 1.68
N LEU A 115 14.00 14.95 2.73
CA LEU A 115 13.93 16.41 2.76
C LEU A 115 15.33 17.00 2.55
N THR A 116 15.45 17.90 1.59
CA THR A 116 16.66 18.67 1.30
C THR A 116 16.39 20.16 1.52
N SER A 117 17.18 20.80 2.38
CA SER A 117 17.13 22.25 2.58
C SER A 117 17.80 22.98 1.42
N LYS A 118 17.20 24.10 0.97
CA LYS A 118 17.73 24.94 -0.11
C LYS A 118 18.33 26.26 0.36
N THR A 119 18.05 26.67 1.60
CA THR A 119 18.54 27.95 2.12
C THR A 119 19.96 27.81 2.65
N SER A 120 20.86 28.68 2.17
CA SER A 120 22.26 28.83 2.61
C SER A 120 22.47 30.00 3.59
N ASP A 121 21.38 30.54 4.14
CA ASP A 121 21.42 31.75 4.95
C ASP A 121 21.19 31.40 6.42
N GLN A 122 22.12 31.81 7.28
CA GLN A 122 22.08 31.69 8.75
C GLN A 122 20.84 32.33 9.41
N ALA A 123 19.93 32.93 8.65
CA ALA A 123 18.66 33.52 9.10
C ALA A 123 17.40 32.78 8.60
N GLY A 124 17.54 31.67 7.85
CA GLY A 124 16.43 31.08 7.09
C GLY A 124 16.43 29.56 6.90
N ALA A 125 17.24 28.80 7.63
CA ALA A 125 17.04 27.34 7.75
C ALA A 125 15.72 27.06 8.48
N ALA A 126 14.99 26.01 8.08
CA ALA A 126 13.84 25.55 8.85
C ALA A 126 14.32 25.10 10.23
N GLY A 127 13.86 25.75 11.30
CA GLY A 127 14.24 25.45 12.68
C GLY A 127 13.60 24.15 13.20
N SER A 128 12.53 23.69 12.55
CA SER A 128 11.95 22.37 12.75
C SER A 128 11.25 21.90 11.47
N ALA A 129 11.38 20.61 11.16
CA ALA A 129 10.55 19.98 10.15
C ALA A 129 10.06 18.61 10.64
N SER A 130 8.84 18.24 10.23
CA SER A 130 8.31 16.90 10.48
C SER A 130 7.37 16.46 9.36
N LEU A 131 7.40 15.16 9.09
CA LEU A 131 6.42 14.50 8.24
C LEU A 131 5.28 13.99 9.13
N GLU A 132 4.05 14.30 8.77
CA GLU A 132 2.87 13.73 9.41
C GLU A 132 2.11 12.86 8.43
N VAL A 133 1.89 11.60 8.77
CA VAL A 133 1.08 10.65 7.99
C VAL A 133 -0.14 10.28 8.82
N VAL A 134 -1.33 10.47 8.25
CA VAL A 134 -2.62 10.23 8.90
C VAL A 134 -3.39 9.18 8.12
N ILE A 135 -3.83 8.12 8.82
CA ILE A 135 -4.72 7.08 8.29
C ILE A 135 -6.08 7.21 8.97
N TYR A 136 -7.13 7.32 8.16
CA TYR A 136 -8.51 7.43 8.65
C TYR A 136 -9.23 6.09 8.70
N SER A 137 -10.32 6.05 9.46
CA SER A 137 -11.12 4.87 9.73
C SER A 137 -11.75 4.25 8.49
N ASP A 138 -11.79 4.96 7.35
CA ASP A 138 -12.25 4.44 6.06
C ASP A 138 -11.55 3.13 5.65
N LEU A 139 -10.33 2.87 6.14
CA LEU A 139 -9.57 1.65 5.86
C LEU A 139 -9.98 0.45 6.74
N VAL A 140 -10.73 0.66 7.82
CA VAL A 140 -11.06 -0.40 8.80
C VAL A 140 -12.54 -0.44 9.18
N SER A 141 -13.32 0.57 8.79
CA SER A 141 -14.75 0.64 9.03
C SER A 141 -15.46 1.45 7.96
N ARG A 142 -16.65 1.00 7.58
CA ARG A 142 -17.62 1.78 6.80
C ARG A 142 -18.73 2.39 7.64
N ASP A 143 -18.83 1.99 8.91
CA ASP A 143 -19.77 2.55 9.86
C ASP A 143 -19.08 3.63 10.69
N GLU A 144 -19.58 4.88 10.55
CA GLU A 144 -19.11 6.04 11.30
C GLU A 144 -19.36 5.92 12.82
N ASN A 145 -20.27 5.03 13.23
CA ASN A 145 -20.59 4.76 14.63
C ASN A 145 -19.85 3.54 15.19
N ALA A 146 -19.03 2.86 14.40
CA ALA A 146 -18.30 1.70 14.86
C ALA A 146 -17.37 2.07 16.03
N ALA A 147 -17.38 1.26 17.08
CA ALA A 147 -16.43 1.42 18.18
C ALA A 147 -15.02 1.10 17.69
N LEU A 148 -14.15 2.11 17.62
CA LEU A 148 -12.74 1.97 17.23
C LEU A 148 -11.83 1.77 18.45
N ILE A 149 -10.84 0.89 18.28
CA ILE A 149 -9.72 0.72 19.21
C ILE A 149 -8.41 1.18 18.58
N PHE A 150 -7.50 1.66 19.42
CA PHE A 150 -6.23 2.26 19.02
C PHE A 150 -5.05 1.65 19.79
N PRO A 151 -4.71 0.38 19.59
CA PRO A 151 -3.54 -0.21 20.25
C PRO A 151 -2.24 0.45 19.80
N GLU A 152 -1.34 0.69 20.75
CA GLU A 152 0.02 1.16 20.52
C GLU A 152 1.02 0.25 21.23
N GLY A 153 2.25 0.18 20.72
CA GLY A 153 3.27 -0.67 21.32
C GLY A 153 4.59 -0.66 20.57
N SER A 154 5.35 -1.73 20.76
CA SER A 154 6.64 -1.97 20.11
C SER A 154 6.66 -3.30 19.38
N THR A 155 7.43 -3.36 18.30
CA THR A 155 7.95 -4.61 17.72
C THR A 155 9.32 -4.91 18.32
N GLY A 156 10.08 -5.85 17.76
CA GLY A 156 11.49 -6.08 18.14
C GLY A 156 12.42 -4.91 17.76
N SER A 157 12.14 -4.25 16.63
CA SER A 157 12.98 -3.23 16.01
C SER A 157 12.37 -1.82 16.01
N GLY A 158 11.06 -1.68 16.23
CA GLY A 158 10.40 -0.38 16.14
C GLY A 158 9.20 -0.21 17.07
N ARG A 159 8.48 0.89 16.86
CA ARG A 159 7.23 1.22 17.56
C ARG A 159 6.08 1.29 16.57
N PHE A 160 4.86 1.10 17.05
CA PHE A 160 3.67 1.19 16.20
C PHE A 160 2.48 1.82 16.93
N ILE A 161 1.57 2.35 16.13
CA ILE A 161 0.17 2.57 16.48
C ILE A 161 -0.71 1.84 15.47
N SER A 162 -1.86 1.38 15.91
CA SER A 162 -2.83 0.69 15.07
C SER A 162 -4.23 1.18 15.30
N MET A 163 -5.10 0.92 14.34
CA MET A 163 -6.52 1.25 14.38
C MET A 163 -7.33 0.09 13.81
N GLY A 164 -8.44 -0.23 14.45
CA GLY A 164 -9.42 -1.18 13.91
C GLY A 164 -10.70 -1.15 14.73
N ARG A 165 -11.72 -1.86 14.25
CA ARG A 165 -12.96 -2.03 15.00
C ARG A 165 -12.72 -2.87 16.25
N ALA A 166 -13.40 -2.53 17.34
CA ALA A 166 -13.45 -3.33 18.55
C ALA A 166 -14.10 -4.70 18.27
N GLU A 167 -15.16 -4.68 17.45
CA GLU A 167 -15.86 -5.87 16.97
C GLU A 167 -15.56 -6.08 15.49
N GLN A 168 -15.02 -7.26 15.18
CA GLN A 168 -14.54 -7.63 13.86
C GLN A 168 -15.54 -8.60 13.22
N HIS A 169 -15.91 -8.36 11.95
CA HIS A 169 -16.73 -9.27 11.16
C HIS A 169 -16.03 -9.63 9.84
N PRO A 170 -14.92 -10.38 9.86
CA PRO A 170 -14.20 -10.71 8.65
C PRO A 170 -15.10 -11.38 7.61
N LEU A 171 -15.08 -10.86 6.38
CA LEU A 171 -15.87 -11.38 5.26
C LEU A 171 -17.38 -11.48 5.55
N GLY A 172 -17.90 -10.61 6.43
CA GLY A 172 -19.30 -10.62 6.87
C GLY A 172 -20.28 -10.00 5.87
N ASN A 173 -19.78 -9.32 4.84
CA ASN A 173 -20.59 -8.59 3.87
C ASN A 173 -20.60 -9.26 2.49
N SER A 174 -21.69 -9.06 1.74
CA SER A 174 -21.87 -9.53 0.36
C SER A 174 -22.55 -8.44 -0.47
N GLY A 175 -22.28 -8.39 -1.77
CA GLY A 175 -22.84 -7.42 -2.70
C GLY A 175 -21.77 -6.64 -3.44
N ASP A 176 -22.19 -5.59 -4.13
CA ASP A 176 -21.28 -4.71 -4.86
C ASP A 176 -20.62 -3.71 -3.90
N ASN A 177 -19.54 -3.05 -4.33
CA ASN A 177 -18.81 -2.06 -3.51
C ASN A 177 -18.26 -2.59 -2.17
N ILE A 178 -18.01 -3.91 -2.07
CA ILE A 178 -17.43 -4.51 -0.87
C ILE A 178 -15.91 -4.34 -0.88
N THR A 179 -15.43 -3.49 0.03
CA THR A 179 -14.01 -3.35 0.38
C THR A 179 -13.75 -3.92 1.75
N ILE A 180 -12.50 -3.87 2.21
CA ILE A 180 -12.20 -4.20 3.60
C ILE A 180 -12.99 -3.26 4.55
N ASP A 181 -13.64 -3.84 5.56
CA ASP A 181 -14.26 -3.14 6.70
C ASP A 181 -13.99 -3.88 8.03
N TRP A 182 -12.93 -4.69 8.02
CA TRP A 182 -12.42 -5.48 9.14
C TRP A 182 -10.89 -5.46 9.15
N GLY A 183 -10.30 -5.97 10.22
CA GLY A 183 -8.86 -5.97 10.42
C GLY A 183 -8.33 -4.72 11.11
N TYR A 184 -7.02 -4.52 10.99
CA TYR A 184 -6.28 -3.46 11.67
C TYR A 184 -5.27 -2.81 10.72
N ALA A 185 -5.32 -1.49 10.62
CA ALA A 185 -4.29 -0.68 9.95
C ALA A 185 -3.20 -0.29 10.96
N TYR A 186 -1.94 -0.27 10.52
CA TYR A 186 -0.77 0.02 11.34
C TYR A 186 0.06 1.14 10.70
N LEU A 187 0.60 2.01 11.55
CA LEU A 187 1.74 2.87 11.24
C LEU A 187 2.87 2.45 12.17
N ALA A 188 4.03 2.11 11.62
CA ALA A 188 5.19 1.63 12.37
C ALA A 188 6.50 2.22 11.85
N SER A 189 7.49 2.39 12.73
CA SER A 189 8.80 2.91 12.38
C SER A 189 9.84 2.53 13.45
N GLU A 190 11.09 2.36 13.02
CA GLU A 190 12.27 2.25 13.90
C GLU A 190 12.89 3.60 14.25
N GLU A 191 12.45 4.68 13.60
CA GLU A 191 13.01 6.01 13.79
C GLU A 191 12.83 6.49 15.23
N GLU A 192 13.87 7.13 15.78
CA GLU A 192 13.78 7.76 17.08
C GLU A 192 12.94 9.05 17.03
N GLY A 193 12.21 9.33 18.10
CA GLY A 193 11.44 10.57 18.20
C GLY A 193 10.10 10.58 17.44
N VAL A 194 9.68 9.47 16.82
CA VAL A 194 8.33 9.37 16.24
C VAL A 194 7.26 9.50 17.31
N VAL A 195 6.32 10.42 17.08
CA VAL A 195 5.16 10.64 17.94
C VAL A 195 3.94 10.01 17.28
N TYR A 196 3.31 9.09 17.99
CA TYR A 196 2.05 8.49 17.58
C TYR A 196 0.89 9.14 18.33
N SER A 197 -0.23 9.32 17.65
CA SER A 197 -1.46 9.85 18.23
C SER A 197 -2.69 9.33 17.51
N HIS A 198 -3.86 9.43 18.13
CA HIS A 198 -5.13 9.07 17.53
C HIS A 198 -6.20 10.14 17.78
N ASP A 199 -7.18 10.22 16.88
CA ASP A 199 -8.40 11.00 17.06
C ASP A 199 -9.58 10.03 17.13
N ARG A 200 -10.22 9.93 18.31
CA ARG A 200 -11.38 9.06 18.50
C ARG A 200 -12.65 9.61 17.87
N VAL A 201 -12.75 10.94 17.73
CA VAL A 201 -13.96 11.60 17.22
C VAL A 201 -14.01 11.48 15.71
N ASN A 202 -12.88 11.76 15.04
CA ASN A 202 -12.79 11.67 13.58
C ASN A 202 -12.32 10.30 13.08
N GLY A 203 -11.89 9.41 13.98
CA GLY A 203 -11.43 8.06 13.65
C GLY A 203 -10.15 8.08 12.83
N SER A 204 -9.01 8.38 13.46
CA SER A 204 -7.71 8.33 12.77
C SER A 204 -6.56 7.97 13.68
N ILE A 205 -5.47 7.48 13.07
CA ILE A 205 -4.14 7.36 13.66
C ILE A 205 -3.16 8.24 12.89
N THR A 206 -2.20 8.81 13.60
CA THR A 206 -1.18 9.70 13.04
C THR A 206 0.20 9.26 13.52
N ALA A 207 1.16 9.24 12.60
CA ALA A 207 2.59 9.19 12.91
C ALA A 207 3.24 10.51 12.50
N THR A 208 3.89 11.19 13.45
CA THR A 208 4.67 12.40 13.23
C THR A 208 6.14 12.08 13.40
N ILE A 209 6.91 12.18 12.31
CA ILE A 209 8.33 11.83 12.25
C ILE A 209 9.15 13.10 12.13
N PRO A 210 10.07 13.38 13.06
CA PRO A 210 11.00 14.49 12.93
C PRO A 210 11.86 14.36 11.67
N LEU A 211 11.91 15.41 10.87
CA LEU A 211 12.86 15.57 9.77
C LEU A 211 13.85 16.64 10.22
N LEU A 212 14.86 16.25 10.99
CA LEU A 212 15.91 17.17 11.46
C LEU A 212 16.78 17.62 10.28
N CYS A 213 16.47 18.77 9.67
CA CYS A 213 17.29 19.34 8.61
C CYS A 213 18.31 20.34 9.16
N SER A 214 19.59 20.03 9.01
CA SER A 214 20.65 21.04 9.06
C SER A 214 20.82 21.70 7.68
N GLU A 215 21.54 22.82 7.65
CA GLU A 215 21.82 23.56 6.41
C GLU A 215 22.58 22.70 5.39
N GLY A 216 22.07 22.60 4.15
CA GLY A 216 22.69 21.82 3.07
C GLY A 216 22.66 20.29 3.26
N GLU A 217 22.06 19.79 4.34
CA GLU A 217 21.95 18.37 4.60
C GLU A 217 20.64 17.78 4.05
N GLN A 218 20.72 16.51 3.71
CA GLN A 218 19.58 15.68 3.31
C GLN A 218 19.18 14.84 4.52
N THR A 219 17.92 14.95 4.93
CA THR A 219 17.37 14.17 6.04
C THR A 219 16.37 13.17 5.50
N LYS A 220 16.46 11.92 5.97
CA LYS A 220 15.55 10.85 5.61
C LYS A 220 14.65 10.51 6.80
N ALA A 221 13.45 10.06 6.51
CA ALA A 221 12.54 9.46 7.47
C ALA A 221 11.88 8.24 6.85
N HIS A 222 11.79 7.17 7.65
CA HIS A 222 11.22 5.91 7.23
C HIS A 222 9.97 5.58 8.05
N LEU A 223 8.85 5.35 7.37
CA LEU A 223 7.62 4.86 7.96
C LEU A 223 7.14 3.62 7.21
N LEU A 224 6.46 2.75 7.92
CA LEU A 224 5.83 1.57 7.38
C LEU A 224 4.32 1.65 7.60
N PHE A 225 3.54 1.47 6.54
CA PHE A 225 2.14 1.11 6.67
C PHE A 225 2.02 -0.41 6.68
N GLY A 226 1.23 -0.95 7.62
CA GLY A 226 0.88 -2.36 7.69
C GLY A 226 -0.64 -2.57 7.73
N PHE A 227 -1.12 -3.73 7.27
CA PHE A 227 -2.52 -4.11 7.44
C PHE A 227 -2.66 -5.58 7.83
N ASP A 228 -3.42 -5.88 8.88
CA ASP A 228 -3.80 -7.24 9.25
C ASP A 228 -5.28 -7.45 8.97
N ASP A 229 -5.58 -8.21 7.92
CA ASP A 229 -6.94 -8.57 7.55
C ASP A 229 -7.52 -9.69 8.41
N LEU A 230 -6.74 -10.31 9.31
CA LEU A 230 -7.10 -11.45 10.18
C LEU A 230 -7.46 -12.73 9.41
N VAL A 231 -8.39 -12.62 8.47
CA VAL A 231 -8.91 -13.63 7.56
C VAL A 231 -8.99 -13.01 6.17
N SER A 232 -8.34 -13.68 5.22
CA SER A 232 -8.20 -13.21 3.85
C SER A 232 -9.30 -13.72 2.93
N VAL A 233 -9.69 -14.99 3.08
CA VAL A 233 -10.63 -15.67 2.18
C VAL A 233 -11.41 -16.73 2.95
N ASN A 234 -12.71 -16.87 2.65
CA ASN A 234 -13.48 -18.06 2.97
C ASN A 234 -13.46 -19.00 1.75
N TYR A 235 -12.62 -20.03 1.82
CA TYR A 235 -12.39 -20.97 0.73
C TYR A 235 -13.13 -22.28 0.98
N PHE A 236 -14.27 -22.47 0.32
CA PHE A 236 -15.12 -23.66 0.49
C PHE A 236 -15.45 -23.97 1.97
N GLY A 237 -15.80 -22.94 2.74
CA GLY A 237 -16.13 -23.05 4.16
C GLY A 237 -14.93 -22.97 5.11
N GLN A 238 -13.72 -22.80 4.59
CA GLN A 238 -12.49 -22.68 5.38
C GLN A 238 -12.01 -21.23 5.43
N TRP A 239 -11.77 -20.73 6.64
CA TRP A 239 -11.19 -19.40 6.85
C TRP A 239 -9.67 -19.48 6.67
N LEU A 240 -9.16 -18.85 5.62
CA LEU A 240 -7.74 -18.84 5.29
C LEU A 240 -7.13 -17.47 5.60
N ARG A 241 -5.86 -17.47 6.03
CA ARG A 241 -5.07 -16.26 6.30
C ARG A 241 -4.14 -15.96 5.12
N GLY A 242 -3.58 -14.75 5.06
CA GLY A 242 -2.63 -14.37 4.03
C GLY A 242 -1.42 -15.30 4.01
N TYR A 243 -0.83 -15.54 2.83
CA TYR A 243 0.29 -16.49 2.69
C TYR A 243 1.48 -16.15 3.60
N TRP A 244 1.69 -14.86 3.88
CA TRP A 244 2.72 -14.33 4.77
C TRP A 244 2.67 -14.95 6.17
N THR A 245 1.49 -15.37 6.66
CA THR A 245 1.33 -15.90 8.02
C THR A 245 2.02 -17.24 8.23
N LYS A 246 2.42 -17.92 7.15
CA LYS A 246 3.22 -19.15 7.23
C LYS A 246 4.67 -18.90 7.66
N LYS A 247 5.18 -17.68 7.45
CA LYS A 247 6.52 -17.27 7.87
C LYS A 247 6.48 -16.41 9.13
N TRP A 248 5.49 -15.51 9.22
CA TRP A 248 5.29 -14.63 10.37
C TRP A 248 3.90 -14.87 10.97
N PRO A 249 3.76 -15.66 12.04
CA PRO A 249 2.48 -15.97 12.67
C PRO A 249 1.60 -14.77 13.01
N THR A 250 2.21 -13.62 13.33
CA THR A 250 1.54 -12.36 13.72
C THR A 250 1.94 -11.18 12.82
N ILE A 251 1.05 -10.20 12.68
CA ILE A 251 1.35 -8.97 11.91
C ILE A 251 2.53 -8.20 12.50
N LEU A 252 2.70 -8.21 13.83
CA LEU A 252 3.81 -7.52 14.49
C LEU A 252 5.15 -8.14 14.10
N GLU A 253 5.25 -9.47 13.96
CA GLU A 253 6.45 -10.13 13.45
C GLU A 253 6.70 -9.83 11.97
N ALA A 254 5.64 -9.69 11.17
CA ALA A 254 5.77 -9.32 9.76
C ALA A 254 6.25 -7.87 9.58
N ILE A 255 5.71 -6.94 10.38
CA ILE A 255 6.14 -5.53 10.45
C ILE A 255 7.59 -5.46 10.93
N ASP A 256 7.94 -6.22 11.97
CA ASP A 256 9.31 -6.26 12.51
C ASP A 256 10.32 -6.71 11.45
N ALA A 257 9.99 -7.78 10.72
CA ALA A 257 10.82 -8.26 9.63
C ALA A 257 10.88 -7.25 8.48
N ALA A 258 9.78 -6.55 8.15
CA ALA A 258 9.76 -5.54 7.11
C ALA A 258 10.66 -4.34 7.42
N ILE A 259 10.72 -3.94 8.69
CA ILE A 259 11.65 -2.91 9.19
C ILE A 259 13.09 -3.41 9.03
N GLN A 260 13.41 -4.60 9.56
CA GLN A 260 14.78 -5.14 9.56
C GLN A 260 15.34 -5.41 8.15
N ASP A 261 14.49 -5.85 7.21
CA ASP A 261 14.91 -6.19 5.85
C ASP A 261 14.60 -5.10 4.81
N ARG A 262 14.24 -3.88 5.25
CA ARG A 262 13.83 -2.77 4.37
C ARG A 262 14.85 -2.49 3.27
N GLU A 263 16.10 -2.19 3.62
CA GLU A 263 17.14 -1.82 2.63
C GLU A 263 17.32 -2.93 1.58
N LYS A 264 17.45 -4.18 2.04
CA LYS A 264 17.56 -5.34 1.13
C LYS A 264 16.34 -5.50 0.23
N THR A 265 15.15 -5.23 0.76
CA THR A 265 13.90 -5.34 0.00
C THR A 265 13.80 -4.22 -1.04
N GLU A 266 14.22 -3.00 -0.70
CA GLU A 266 14.29 -1.86 -1.63
C GLU A 266 15.33 -2.07 -2.73
N ASP A 267 16.49 -2.63 -2.42
CA ASP A 267 17.51 -2.97 -3.42
C ASP A 267 16.95 -3.95 -4.45
N ARG A 268 16.28 -5.02 -3.98
CA ARG A 268 15.61 -5.99 -4.87
C ARG A 268 14.48 -5.37 -5.68
N ALA A 269 13.73 -4.43 -5.10
CA ALA A 269 12.68 -3.71 -5.80
C ALA A 269 13.26 -2.83 -6.93
N CYS A 270 14.36 -2.13 -6.66
CA CYS A 270 15.09 -1.35 -7.68
C CYS A 270 15.68 -2.22 -8.79
N GLU A 271 16.18 -3.41 -8.45
CA GLU A 271 16.65 -4.38 -9.44
C GLU A 271 15.51 -4.89 -10.33
N LEU A 272 14.35 -5.18 -9.74
CA LEU A 272 13.16 -5.59 -10.46
C LEU A 272 12.63 -4.50 -11.39
N ASP A 273 12.55 -3.26 -10.91
CA ASP A 273 12.16 -2.10 -11.71
C ASP A 273 13.06 -1.99 -12.94
N ARG A 274 14.39 -2.02 -12.75
CA ARG A 274 15.36 -1.97 -13.86
C ARG A 274 15.17 -3.12 -14.86
N GLU A 275 14.93 -4.34 -14.38
CA GLU A 275 14.70 -5.50 -15.27
C GLU A 275 13.43 -5.31 -16.13
N ILE A 276 12.36 -4.79 -15.54
CA ILE A 276 11.10 -4.51 -16.24
C ILE A 276 11.31 -3.41 -17.27
N GLU A 277 11.92 -2.29 -16.88
CA GLU A 277 12.17 -1.14 -17.75
C GLU A 277 13.07 -1.53 -18.93
N GLU A 278 14.20 -2.21 -18.70
CA GLU A 278 15.13 -2.62 -19.76
C GLU A 278 14.44 -3.55 -20.79
N LYS A 279 13.65 -4.52 -20.31
CA LYS A 279 12.93 -5.46 -21.19
C LYS A 279 11.79 -4.79 -21.95
N ALA A 280 11.01 -3.94 -21.28
CA ALA A 280 9.92 -3.21 -21.91
C ALA A 280 10.46 -2.21 -22.95
N LEU A 281 11.55 -1.51 -22.63
CA LEU A 281 12.20 -0.58 -23.56
C LEU A 281 12.65 -1.31 -24.83
N ALA A 282 13.33 -2.46 -24.68
CA ALA A 282 13.79 -3.27 -25.80
C ALA A 282 12.63 -3.84 -26.65
N ALA A 283 11.49 -4.13 -26.03
CA ALA A 283 10.33 -4.72 -26.71
C ALA A 283 9.40 -3.69 -27.38
N GLY A 284 9.27 -2.49 -26.80
CA GLY A 284 8.21 -1.56 -27.20
C GLY A 284 8.47 -0.08 -26.93
N GLY A 285 9.67 0.33 -26.53
CA GLY A 285 9.99 1.75 -26.30
C GLY A 285 9.48 2.30 -24.97
N GLU A 286 9.61 3.63 -24.78
CA GLU A 286 9.27 4.32 -23.53
C GLU A 286 7.79 4.22 -23.17
N GLU A 287 6.89 4.24 -24.17
CA GLU A 287 5.45 4.08 -23.92
C GLU A 287 5.12 2.68 -23.38
N TYR A 288 5.87 1.65 -23.79
CA TYR A 288 5.66 0.31 -23.25
C TYR A 288 6.24 0.15 -21.84
N VAL A 289 7.37 0.79 -21.55
CA VAL A 289 7.91 0.90 -20.18
C VAL A 289 6.85 1.47 -19.24
N PHE A 290 6.25 2.60 -19.61
CA PHE A 290 5.19 3.23 -18.83
C PHE A 290 4.00 2.30 -18.55
N LEU A 291 3.53 1.57 -19.56
CA LEU A 291 2.43 0.62 -19.39
C LEU A 291 2.81 -0.53 -18.46
N CYS A 292 4.04 -1.05 -18.56
CA CYS A 292 4.53 -2.13 -17.71
C CYS A 292 4.66 -1.66 -16.24
N ASP A 293 5.26 -0.50 -16.00
CA ASP A 293 5.42 0.05 -14.65
C ASP A 293 4.09 0.32 -13.97
N LEU A 294 3.16 0.96 -14.69
CA LEU A 294 1.84 1.26 -14.14
C LEU A 294 1.01 -0.01 -13.91
N SER A 295 1.13 -1.02 -14.77
CA SER A 295 0.31 -2.23 -14.67
C SER A 295 0.81 -3.24 -13.64
N TYR A 296 2.10 -3.26 -13.29
CA TYR A 296 2.67 -4.29 -12.42
C TYR A 296 1.95 -4.41 -11.08
N ARG A 297 1.95 -3.32 -10.29
CA ARG A 297 1.31 -3.27 -8.97
C ARG A 297 -0.20 -3.41 -9.06
N HIS A 298 -0.85 -2.82 -10.07
CA HIS A 298 -2.30 -2.96 -10.27
C HIS A 298 -2.71 -4.42 -10.53
N THR A 299 -1.95 -5.11 -11.38
CA THR A 299 -2.21 -6.50 -11.73
C THR A 299 -2.13 -7.41 -10.50
N ILE A 300 -1.11 -7.21 -9.65
CA ILE A 300 -0.90 -8.04 -8.46
C ILE A 300 -1.94 -7.69 -7.38
N ALA A 301 -2.22 -6.40 -7.16
CA ALA A 301 -3.22 -5.94 -6.21
C ALA A 301 -4.64 -6.41 -6.54
N ALA A 302 -4.94 -6.79 -7.79
CA ALA A 302 -6.20 -7.41 -8.15
C ALA A 302 -6.35 -8.87 -7.67
N HIS A 303 -5.37 -9.41 -6.93
CA HIS A 303 -5.36 -10.79 -6.46
C HIS A 303 -5.02 -10.89 -4.96
N LYS A 304 -5.62 -11.86 -4.27
CA LYS A 304 -5.29 -12.22 -2.90
C LYS A 304 -4.46 -13.51 -2.86
N LEU A 305 -3.27 -13.44 -2.27
CA LEU A 305 -2.37 -14.59 -2.10
C LEU A 305 -2.56 -15.26 -0.73
N THR A 306 -2.99 -16.52 -0.74
CA THR A 306 -3.21 -17.36 0.44
C THR A 306 -2.74 -18.80 0.17
N ALA A 307 -3.04 -19.73 1.07
CA ALA A 307 -2.79 -21.14 0.85
C ALA A 307 -3.90 -22.01 1.46
N ASP A 308 -4.16 -23.14 0.81
CA ASP A 308 -5.00 -24.21 1.34
C ASP A 308 -4.32 -24.85 2.57
N LEU A 309 -5.04 -25.71 3.31
CA LEU A 309 -4.59 -26.33 4.56
C LEU A 309 -3.37 -27.24 4.39
N ASP A 310 -3.20 -27.84 3.21
CA ASP A 310 -2.03 -28.65 2.85
C ASP A 310 -0.81 -27.80 2.44
N GLY A 311 -1.00 -26.48 2.43
CA GLY A 311 0.01 -25.50 2.08
C GLY A 311 0.06 -25.13 0.59
N THR A 312 -0.80 -25.71 -0.24
CA THR A 312 -0.90 -25.40 -1.66
C THR A 312 -1.26 -23.94 -1.89
N ILE A 313 -0.55 -23.26 -2.81
CA ILE A 313 -0.77 -21.84 -3.11
C ILE A 313 -2.15 -21.62 -3.75
N LEU A 314 -2.85 -20.60 -3.26
CA LEU A 314 -4.07 -20.07 -3.87
C LEU A 314 -3.85 -18.59 -4.17
N PHE A 315 -4.19 -18.19 -5.39
CA PHE A 315 -4.01 -16.81 -5.85
C PHE A 315 -5.29 -16.39 -6.54
N LEU A 316 -6.10 -15.62 -5.82
CA LEU A 316 -7.52 -15.45 -6.13
C LEU A 316 -7.75 -14.03 -6.62
N SER A 317 -8.11 -13.87 -7.90
CA SER A 317 -8.46 -12.58 -8.48
C SER A 317 -9.80 -12.06 -7.98
N LYS A 318 -9.97 -10.75 -7.85
CA LYS A 318 -11.27 -10.14 -7.63
C LYS A 318 -11.58 -9.15 -8.74
N GLU A 319 -12.79 -9.25 -9.29
CA GLU A 319 -13.34 -8.25 -10.21
C GLU A 319 -13.83 -7.01 -9.44
N ASP A 320 -13.71 -5.86 -10.12
CA ASP A 320 -14.08 -4.57 -9.54
C ASP A 320 -15.55 -4.58 -9.23
N ASP A 321 -15.86 -4.02 -8.08
CA ASP A 321 -17.22 -3.70 -7.70
C ASP A 321 -18.20 -4.91 -7.60
N SER A 322 -17.81 -6.16 -7.89
CA SER A 322 -18.80 -7.26 -8.02
C SER A 322 -18.94 -8.15 -6.77
N ASN A 323 -20.18 -8.28 -6.29
CA ASN A 323 -20.81 -9.31 -5.44
C ASN A 323 -20.01 -9.98 -4.28
N GLY A 324 -18.94 -9.36 -3.77
CA GLY A 324 -18.06 -9.92 -2.73
C GLY A 324 -17.32 -11.21 -3.10
N CYS A 325 -17.50 -11.74 -4.31
CA CYS A 325 -16.88 -12.97 -4.79
C CYS A 325 -15.41 -12.76 -5.19
N ILE A 326 -14.68 -13.88 -5.29
CA ILE A 326 -13.26 -13.94 -5.67
C ILE A 326 -13.02 -15.19 -6.55
N GLY A 327 -11.93 -15.22 -7.32
CA GLY A 327 -11.62 -16.24 -8.31
C GLY A 327 -12.15 -15.93 -9.72
N THR A 328 -12.32 -14.65 -10.07
CA THR A 328 -12.90 -14.23 -11.36
C THR A 328 -11.99 -14.55 -12.55
N VAL A 329 -12.46 -15.41 -13.46
CA VAL A 329 -11.66 -15.96 -14.58
C VAL A 329 -11.29 -14.89 -15.60
N ASP A 330 -12.20 -13.97 -15.90
CA ASP A 330 -12.01 -12.85 -16.83
C ASP A 330 -11.06 -11.76 -16.30
N VAL A 331 -10.77 -11.74 -14.99
CA VAL A 331 -9.65 -10.98 -14.40
C VAL A 331 -8.36 -11.80 -14.41
N SER A 332 -8.45 -13.09 -14.08
CA SER A 332 -7.29 -14.00 -14.07
C SER A 332 -6.66 -14.14 -15.46
N TYR A 333 -7.45 -14.36 -16.51
CA TYR A 333 -6.94 -14.62 -17.86
C TYR A 333 -6.04 -13.49 -18.42
N PRO A 334 -6.44 -12.21 -18.40
CA PRO A 334 -5.57 -11.13 -18.89
C PRO A 334 -4.34 -10.87 -18.00
N SER A 335 -4.34 -11.31 -16.73
CA SER A 335 -3.20 -11.15 -15.82
C SER A 335 -2.11 -12.23 -15.99
N VAL A 336 -2.46 -13.37 -16.60
CA VAL A 336 -1.57 -14.54 -16.79
C VAL A 336 -0.20 -14.22 -17.41
N PRO A 337 -0.04 -13.33 -18.42
CA PRO A 337 1.28 -13.08 -19.02
C PRO A 337 2.35 -12.68 -18.01
N LEU A 338 2.01 -11.80 -17.05
CA LEU A 338 2.94 -11.38 -15.98
C LEU A 338 3.38 -12.59 -15.14
N PHE A 339 2.42 -13.44 -14.76
CA PHE A 339 2.69 -14.57 -13.88
C PHE A 339 3.35 -15.75 -14.60
N LEU A 340 3.11 -15.97 -15.88
CA LEU A 340 3.89 -16.93 -16.68
C LEU A 340 5.36 -16.51 -16.78
N TRP A 341 5.61 -15.20 -16.90
CA TRP A 341 6.97 -14.68 -16.93
C TRP A 341 7.65 -14.78 -15.57
N LYS A 342 7.00 -14.32 -14.49
CA LYS A 342 7.63 -14.18 -13.17
C LYS A 342 7.49 -15.41 -12.27
N ASN A 343 6.33 -16.04 -12.22
CA ASN A 343 6.07 -17.18 -11.33
C ASN A 343 4.84 -18.00 -11.77
N ALA A 344 5.07 -19.04 -12.58
CA ALA A 344 4.00 -19.89 -13.11
C ALA A 344 3.18 -20.64 -12.04
N GLU A 345 3.67 -20.72 -10.80
CA GLU A 345 2.93 -21.29 -9.69
C GLU A 345 1.70 -20.45 -9.31
N LEU A 346 1.77 -19.12 -9.50
CA LEU A 346 0.63 -18.23 -9.30
C LEU A 346 -0.46 -18.47 -10.35
N VAL A 347 -0.09 -18.83 -11.59
CA VAL A 347 -1.06 -19.25 -12.62
C VAL A 347 -1.80 -20.50 -12.19
N LYS A 348 -1.10 -21.50 -11.66
CA LYS A 348 -1.76 -22.68 -11.09
C LYS A 348 -2.62 -22.32 -9.88
N GLY A 349 -2.16 -21.39 -9.04
CA GLY A 349 -2.90 -20.83 -7.92
C GLY A 349 -4.25 -20.23 -8.32
N MET A 350 -4.32 -19.53 -9.47
CA MET A 350 -5.56 -19.00 -10.04
C MET A 350 -6.50 -20.10 -10.56
N LEU A 351 -5.97 -21.18 -11.13
CA LEU A 351 -6.78 -22.23 -11.74
C LEU A 351 -7.32 -23.28 -10.75
N ARG A 352 -6.62 -23.52 -9.63
CA ARG A 352 -7.05 -24.45 -8.57
C ARG A 352 -8.48 -24.25 -8.08
N PRO A 353 -8.91 -23.04 -7.66
CA PRO A 353 -10.29 -22.81 -7.21
C PRO A 353 -11.31 -23.12 -8.30
N VAL A 354 -11.02 -22.72 -9.55
CA VAL A 354 -11.89 -22.94 -10.72
C VAL A 354 -12.08 -24.43 -10.97
N PHE A 355 -10.98 -25.20 -11.03
CA PHE A 355 -11.05 -26.64 -11.26
C PHE A 355 -11.65 -27.40 -10.08
N ARG A 356 -11.47 -26.92 -8.84
CA ARG A 356 -12.12 -27.50 -7.67
C ARG A 356 -13.63 -27.29 -7.74
N PHE A 357 -14.09 -26.10 -8.08
CA PHE A 357 -15.51 -25.80 -8.23
C PHE A 357 -16.14 -26.58 -9.38
N ALA A 358 -15.49 -26.62 -10.55
CA ALA A 358 -15.99 -27.32 -11.73
C ALA A 358 -16.07 -28.85 -11.57
N LYS A 359 -15.31 -29.42 -10.61
CA LYS A 359 -15.39 -30.86 -10.24
C LYS A 359 -16.45 -31.16 -9.19
N SER A 360 -17.06 -30.13 -8.59
CA SER A 360 -18.04 -30.31 -7.52
C SER A 360 -19.44 -30.54 -8.07
N ASP A 361 -20.30 -31.20 -7.29
CA ASP A 361 -21.70 -31.43 -7.64
C ASP A 361 -22.52 -30.12 -7.78
N ALA A 362 -21.97 -28.99 -7.31
CA ALA A 362 -22.59 -27.68 -7.46
C ALA A 362 -22.47 -27.14 -8.90
N TRP A 363 -21.53 -27.63 -9.70
CA TRP A 363 -21.39 -27.26 -11.10
C TRP A 363 -22.27 -28.16 -11.97
N THR A 364 -23.29 -27.58 -12.59
CA THR A 364 -24.31 -28.33 -13.35
C THR A 364 -24.22 -28.16 -14.87
N PHE A 365 -23.23 -27.41 -15.35
CA PHE A 365 -23.02 -27.17 -16.78
C PHE A 365 -22.09 -28.23 -17.40
N ASP A 366 -22.36 -28.58 -18.65
CA ASP A 366 -21.52 -29.49 -19.44
C ASP A 366 -20.11 -28.89 -19.66
N PHE A 367 -19.12 -29.76 -19.78
CA PHE A 367 -17.70 -29.42 -20.02
C PHE A 367 -17.35 -29.35 -21.50
#